data_AF-A0A2N5PKF2-F1
#
_entry.id   AF-A0A2N5PKF2-F1
#
_cell.length_a   1.000
_cell.length_b   1.000
_cell.length_c   1.000
_cell.angle_alpha   90.00
_cell.angle_beta   90.00
_cell.angle_gamma   90.00
#
_symmetry.space_group_name_H-M   'P 1'
#
loop_
_entity.id
_entity.type
_entity.pdbx_description
1 polymer ?
#
loop_
_entity_poly.entity_id
_entity_poly.type
_entity_poly.pdbx_seq_one_letter_code
_entity_poly.pdbx_strand_id
1 'polypeptide(L)'
;MNELKIFNNKEFGKIRTVTIDNEPWFVGKDVASSLGYERATKAIQDHVDSEDKDEVPIQDSIGRMQKTPIISESGLYALIFGSKLESAKRFKHWVTSEVLPALRKTGSYEMPKTKQRNERLASVNNAVKILTPMLKAAGCNSKIQLLTAKSLYEKAGVNLPITIEADQQYVDTVHIARQARLYFQSSGKPADKAVNEIIRRLDLSEDMYTETWESKGKWQGTVRKYAPEVISMVKQWYADNGYPREISYTQCDGQARKYHVIVRDSDVA
;
A
#
# COMPACT_ATOMS: atom_id res chain seq x y z
N MET A 1 17.66 -3.86 -33.39
CA MET A 1 16.70 -4.93 -33.07
C MET A 1 15.49 -4.23 -32.47
N ASN A 2 14.35 -4.21 -33.17
CA ASN A 2 13.15 -3.53 -32.70
C ASN A 2 12.40 -4.48 -31.76
N GLU A 3 12.39 -4.18 -30.46
CA GLU A 3 11.72 -5.01 -29.47
C GLU A 3 10.20 -4.96 -29.64
N LEU A 4 9.58 -6.13 -29.67
CA LEU A 4 8.13 -6.27 -29.72
C LEU A 4 7.53 -6.04 -28.33
N LYS A 5 6.69 -5.01 -28.20
CA LYS A 5 5.99 -4.65 -26.97
C LYS A 5 4.52 -5.07 -27.06
N ILE A 6 3.88 -5.37 -25.93
CA ILE A 6 2.45 -5.68 -25.89
C ILE A 6 1.72 -4.53 -25.23
N PHE A 7 0.86 -3.86 -25.99
CA PHE A 7 -0.07 -2.88 -25.47
C PHE A 7 -1.35 -3.60 -25.01
N ASN A 8 -1.74 -3.39 -23.75
CA ASN A 8 -2.93 -4.02 -23.17
C ASN A 8 -4.00 -2.95 -22.91
N ASN A 9 -5.14 -3.06 -23.58
CA ASN A 9 -6.27 -2.13 -23.46
C ASN A 9 -7.54 -2.89 -23.08
N LYS A 10 -8.39 -2.30 -22.23
CA LYS A 10 -9.64 -2.94 -21.77
C LYS A 10 -10.67 -3.11 -22.89
N GLU A 11 -10.69 -2.24 -23.89
CA GLU A 11 -11.62 -2.30 -25.02
C GLU A 11 -11.04 -3.04 -26.23
N PHE A 12 -9.72 -2.98 -26.46
CA PHE A 12 -9.07 -3.54 -27.65
C PHE A 12 -8.19 -4.77 -27.37
N GLY A 13 -8.09 -5.21 -26.11
CA GLY A 13 -7.31 -6.38 -25.73
C GLY A 13 -5.80 -6.16 -25.85
N LYS A 14 -5.08 -7.24 -26.21
CA LYS A 14 -3.62 -7.24 -26.35
C LYS A 14 -3.24 -7.00 -27.80
N ILE A 15 -2.58 -5.88 -28.07
CA ILE A 15 -2.07 -5.52 -29.40
C ILE A 15 -0.54 -5.52 -29.33
N ARG A 16 0.11 -6.27 -30.21
CA ARG A 16 1.57 -6.24 -30.34
C ARG A 16 2.00 -5.00 -31.12
N THR A 17 3.08 -4.38 -30.66
CA THR A 17 3.67 -3.17 -31.25
C THR A 17 5.18 -3.31 -31.41
N VAL A 18 5.73 -2.61 -32.39
CA VAL A 18 7.17 -2.46 -32.61
C VAL A 18 7.48 -0.97 -32.74
N THR A 19 8.65 -0.55 -32.28
CA THR A 19 9.09 0.86 -32.44
C THR A 19 9.98 0.96 -33.67
N ILE A 20 9.61 1.83 -34.61
CA ILE A 20 10.37 2.13 -35.84
C ILE A 20 10.48 3.65 -35.91
N ASP A 21 11.69 4.18 -36.08
CA ASP A 21 11.95 5.62 -36.15
C ASP A 21 11.36 6.43 -34.98
N ASN A 22 11.38 5.82 -33.79
CA ASN A 22 10.81 6.37 -32.56
C ASN A 22 9.28 6.50 -32.54
N GLU A 23 8.59 5.98 -33.56
CA GLU A 23 7.14 5.91 -33.66
C GLU A 23 6.62 4.48 -33.40
N PRO A 24 5.42 4.36 -32.80
CA PRO A 24 4.79 3.06 -32.58
C PRO A 24 4.14 2.54 -33.86
N TRP A 25 4.52 1.32 -34.25
CA TRP A 25 3.86 0.54 -35.29
C TRP A 25 3.13 -0.64 -34.67
N PHE A 26 1.96 -0.99 -35.21
CA PHE A 26 1.04 -1.96 -34.63
C PHE A 26 0.94 -3.19 -35.52
N VAL A 27 0.90 -4.40 -34.95
CA VAL A 27 0.63 -5.60 -35.74
C VAL A 27 -0.80 -5.55 -36.27
N GLY A 28 -0.95 -5.36 -37.58
CA GLY A 28 -2.24 -5.08 -38.20
C GLY A 28 -3.26 -6.21 -38.00
N LYS A 29 -2.78 -7.47 -37.92
CA LYS A 29 -3.64 -8.62 -37.63
C LYS A 29 -4.31 -8.53 -36.26
N ASP A 30 -3.55 -8.13 -35.23
CA ASP A 30 -4.07 -8.00 -33.86
C ASP A 30 -5.10 -6.88 -33.78
N VAL A 31 -4.80 -5.74 -34.44
CA VAL A 31 -5.69 -4.58 -34.54
C VAL A 31 -6.99 -4.97 -35.23
N ALA A 32 -6.92 -5.55 -36.44
CA ALA A 32 -8.11 -5.91 -37.20
C ALA A 32 -8.99 -6.93 -36.46
N SER A 33 -8.38 -7.93 -35.80
CA SER A 33 -9.12 -8.88 -34.97
C SER A 33 -9.77 -8.22 -33.75
N SER A 34 -9.08 -7.28 -33.08
CA SER A 34 -9.64 -6.53 -31.95
C SER A 34 -10.84 -5.64 -32.35
N LEU A 35 -10.85 -5.17 -33.59
CA LEU A 35 -11.91 -4.34 -34.16
C LEU A 35 -13.05 -5.15 -34.79
N GLY A 36 -13.03 -6.47 -34.65
CA GLY A 36 -14.10 -7.37 -35.10
C GLY A 36 -14.14 -7.61 -36.61
N TYR A 37 -13.04 -7.39 -37.33
CA TYR A 37 -12.98 -7.75 -38.75
C TYR A 37 -12.87 -9.26 -38.93
N GLU A 38 -13.76 -9.84 -39.76
CA GLU A 38 -13.75 -11.28 -40.07
C GLU A 38 -12.45 -11.73 -40.76
N ARG A 39 -11.91 -10.89 -41.66
CA ARG A 39 -10.70 -11.17 -42.43
C ARG A 39 -9.69 -10.04 -42.24
N ALA A 40 -8.77 -10.21 -41.29
CA ALA A 40 -7.76 -9.22 -40.96
C ALA A 40 -6.95 -8.74 -42.17
N THR A 41 -6.43 -9.65 -43.00
CA THR A 41 -5.65 -9.30 -44.20
C THR A 41 -6.46 -8.47 -45.19
N LYS A 42 -7.73 -8.82 -45.40
CA LYS A 42 -8.62 -8.07 -46.28
C LYS A 42 -8.94 -6.69 -45.70
N ALA A 43 -9.18 -6.59 -44.40
CA ALA A 43 -9.42 -5.31 -43.74
C ALA A 43 -8.23 -4.35 -43.89
N ILE A 44 -7.00 -4.84 -43.71
CA ILE A 44 -5.79 -4.04 -43.93
C ILE A 44 -5.69 -3.62 -45.39
N GLN A 45 -5.98 -4.52 -46.33
CA GLN A 45 -5.92 -4.21 -47.76
C GLN A 45 -6.97 -3.18 -48.21
N ASP A 46 -8.20 -3.28 -47.69
CA ASP A 46 -9.34 -2.45 -48.10
C ASP A 46 -9.36 -1.08 -47.41
N HIS A 47 -8.71 -0.94 -46.25
CA HIS A 47 -8.82 0.26 -45.40
C HIS A 47 -7.50 0.96 -45.08
N VAL A 48 -6.33 0.33 -45.32
CA VAL A 48 -5.03 0.93 -44.99
C VAL A 48 -4.25 1.21 -46.27
N ASP A 49 -3.88 2.48 -46.43
CA ASP A 49 -3.08 2.95 -47.56
C ASP A 49 -1.70 2.29 -47.59
N SER A 50 -1.08 2.26 -48.76
CA SER A 50 0.21 1.58 -48.93
C SER A 50 1.36 2.24 -48.18
N GLU A 51 1.27 3.53 -47.90
CA GLU A 51 2.27 4.27 -47.11
C GLU A 51 2.16 3.97 -45.60
N ASP A 52 0.99 3.52 -45.15
CA ASP A 52 0.68 3.28 -43.74
C ASP A 52 0.83 1.80 -43.33
N LYS A 53 1.42 0.97 -44.21
CA LYS A 53 1.65 -0.45 -43.97
C LYS A 53 3.06 -0.86 -44.35
N ASP A 54 3.65 -1.73 -43.54
CA ASP A 54 4.96 -2.34 -43.77
C ASP A 54 4.96 -3.79 -43.25
N GLU A 55 6.04 -4.51 -43.46
CA GLU A 55 6.22 -5.88 -42.99
C GLU A 55 7.54 -6.03 -42.23
N VAL A 56 7.44 -6.51 -40.98
CA VAL A 56 8.63 -6.83 -40.18
C VAL A 56 8.74 -8.34 -39.96
N PRO A 57 9.98 -8.89 -39.97
CA PRO A 57 10.20 -10.28 -39.62
C PRO A 57 9.99 -10.45 -38.11
N ILE A 58 8.90 -11.11 -37.73
CA ILE A 58 8.57 -11.42 -36.34
C ILE A 58 8.65 -12.93 -36.15
N GLN A 59 9.32 -13.36 -35.08
CA GLN A 59 9.37 -14.76 -34.69
C GLN A 59 8.02 -15.20 -34.11
N ASP A 60 7.42 -16.25 -34.68
CA ASP A 60 6.20 -16.85 -34.15
C ASP A 60 6.47 -17.66 -32.86
N SER A 61 5.40 -18.08 -32.19
CA SER A 61 5.49 -18.86 -30.94
C SER A 61 6.11 -20.25 -31.11
N ILE A 62 6.38 -20.68 -32.35
CA ILE A 62 6.98 -21.97 -32.71
C ILE A 62 8.42 -21.75 -33.26
N GLY A 63 8.93 -20.51 -33.17
CA GLY A 63 10.29 -20.15 -33.50
C GLY A 63 10.55 -19.81 -34.97
N ARG A 64 9.53 -19.71 -35.82
CA ARG A 64 9.68 -19.39 -37.25
C ARG A 64 9.60 -17.89 -37.48
N MET A 65 10.48 -17.37 -38.35
CA MET A 65 10.40 -15.97 -38.80
C MET A 65 9.29 -15.82 -39.83
N GLN A 66 8.30 -14.98 -39.53
CA GLN A 66 7.18 -14.66 -40.41
C GLN A 66 7.21 -13.18 -40.73
N LYS A 67 7.07 -12.82 -42.02
CA LYS A 67 6.78 -11.45 -42.41
C LYS A 67 5.39 -11.09 -41.91
N THR A 68 5.34 -10.23 -40.92
CA THR A 68 4.09 -9.86 -40.25
C THR A 68 3.72 -8.44 -40.65
N PRO A 69 2.50 -8.22 -41.19
CA PRO A 69 2.07 -6.89 -41.56
C PRO A 69 1.90 -6.03 -40.30
N ILE A 70 2.55 -4.88 -40.33
CA ILE A 70 2.44 -3.81 -39.35
C ILE A 70 1.83 -2.58 -40.02
N ILE A 71 1.18 -1.76 -39.21
CA ILE A 71 0.53 -0.53 -39.64
C ILE A 71 0.99 0.63 -38.76
N SER A 72 1.08 1.82 -39.36
CA SER A 72 1.36 3.07 -38.66
C SER A 72 0.19 3.47 -37.75
N GLU A 73 0.34 4.53 -36.96
CA GLU A 73 -0.77 5.12 -36.21
C GLU A 73 -1.89 5.64 -37.13
N SER A 74 -1.53 6.18 -38.31
CA SER A 74 -2.51 6.57 -39.33
C SER A 74 -3.31 5.36 -39.85
N GLY A 75 -2.64 4.26 -40.18
CA GLY A 75 -3.29 3.01 -40.59
C GLY A 75 -4.18 2.40 -39.50
N LEU A 76 -3.81 2.54 -38.22
CA LEU A 76 -4.66 2.15 -37.09
C LEU A 76 -5.97 2.96 -37.07
N TYR A 77 -5.92 4.28 -37.22
CA TYR A 77 -7.12 5.11 -37.26
C TYR A 77 -8.01 4.79 -38.46
N ALA A 78 -7.42 4.47 -39.62
CA ALA A 78 -8.17 4.06 -40.81
C ALA A 78 -9.02 2.80 -40.54
N LEU A 79 -8.44 1.78 -39.89
CA LEU A 79 -9.18 0.59 -39.46
C LEU A 79 -10.25 0.90 -38.41
N ILE A 80 -9.97 1.78 -37.45
CA ILE A 80 -10.97 2.17 -36.43
C ILE A 80 -12.17 2.86 -37.10
N PHE A 81 -11.93 3.74 -38.06
CA PHE A 81 -12.99 4.48 -38.74
C PHE A 81 -13.81 3.63 -39.72
N GLY A 82 -13.24 2.53 -40.22
CA GLY A 82 -13.91 1.53 -41.05
C GLY A 82 -14.63 0.42 -40.25
N SER A 83 -14.34 0.25 -38.96
CA SER A 83 -14.93 -0.81 -38.15
C SER A 83 -16.43 -0.58 -37.88
N LYS A 84 -17.18 -1.68 -37.85
CA LYS A 84 -18.61 -1.69 -37.51
C LYS A 84 -18.88 -1.89 -36.01
N LEU A 85 -17.83 -2.10 -35.20
CA LEU A 85 -17.95 -2.41 -33.79
C LEU A 85 -18.37 -1.17 -32.99
N GLU A 86 -19.25 -1.34 -32.00
CA GLU A 86 -19.84 -0.20 -31.27
C GLU A 86 -18.79 0.64 -30.53
N SER A 87 -17.72 0.04 -29.98
CA SER A 87 -16.61 0.81 -29.38
C SER A 87 -15.86 1.65 -30.41
N ALA A 88 -15.61 1.12 -31.62
CA ALA A 88 -14.99 1.87 -32.70
C ALA A 88 -15.88 3.03 -33.17
N LYS A 89 -17.20 2.83 -33.25
CA LYS A 89 -18.16 3.91 -33.53
C LYS A 89 -18.17 4.98 -32.44
N ARG A 90 -18.13 4.60 -31.15
CA ARG A 90 -18.02 5.56 -30.03
C ARG A 90 -16.74 6.38 -30.12
N PHE A 91 -15.60 5.74 -30.38
CA PHE A 91 -14.33 6.43 -30.56
C PHE A 91 -14.38 7.38 -31.75
N LYS A 92 -14.84 6.92 -32.92
CA LYS A 92 -15.03 7.76 -34.12
C LYS A 92 -15.94 8.96 -33.82
N HIS A 93 -17.06 8.75 -33.13
CA HIS A 93 -17.96 9.83 -32.77
C HIS A 93 -17.27 10.83 -31.84
N TRP A 94 -16.62 10.38 -30.77
CA TRP A 94 -15.87 11.23 -29.84
C TRP A 94 -14.78 12.05 -30.55
N VAL A 95 -13.99 11.43 -31.42
CA VAL A 95 -12.96 12.13 -32.20
C VAL A 95 -13.58 13.20 -33.11
N THR A 96 -14.66 12.86 -33.81
CA THR A 96 -15.27 13.76 -34.81
C THR A 96 -16.17 14.84 -34.23
N SER A 97 -16.82 14.60 -33.08
CA SER A 97 -17.75 15.55 -32.46
C SER A 97 -17.11 16.39 -31.35
N GLU A 98 -16.03 15.92 -30.74
CA GLU A 98 -15.39 16.58 -29.60
C GLU A 98 -13.94 16.97 -29.89
N VAL A 99 -13.07 15.99 -30.20
CA VAL A 99 -11.62 16.20 -30.30
C VAL A 99 -11.25 17.11 -31.47
N LEU A 100 -11.65 16.75 -32.69
CA LEU A 100 -11.32 17.53 -33.90
C LEU A 100 -11.96 18.93 -33.87
N PRO A 101 -13.25 19.09 -33.46
CA PRO A 101 -13.83 20.42 -33.30
C PRO A 101 -13.12 21.27 -32.25
N ALA A 102 -12.66 20.69 -31.14
CA ALA A 102 -11.87 21.40 -30.14
C ALA A 102 -10.51 21.82 -30.72
N LEU A 103 -9.73 20.89 -31.26
CA LEU A 103 -8.44 21.19 -31.90
C LEU A 103 -8.56 22.29 -32.96
N ARG A 104 -9.60 22.25 -33.80
CA ARG A 104 -9.86 23.28 -34.82
C ARG A 104 -10.15 24.66 -34.21
N LYS A 105 -10.88 24.72 -33.09
CA LYS A 105 -11.30 25.99 -32.46
C LYS A 105 -10.23 26.59 -31.55
N THR A 106 -9.54 25.78 -30.77
CA THR A 106 -8.67 26.21 -29.67
C THR A 106 -7.20 25.86 -29.89
N GLY A 107 -6.87 25.12 -30.95
CA GLY A 107 -5.50 24.63 -31.22
C GLY A 107 -5.02 23.56 -30.24
N SER A 108 -5.89 23.12 -29.31
CA SER A 108 -5.55 22.15 -28.27
C SER A 108 -6.79 21.40 -27.82
N TYR A 109 -6.62 20.14 -27.40
CA TYR A 109 -7.66 19.36 -26.76
C TYR A 109 -7.14 18.84 -25.43
N GLU A 110 -7.79 19.26 -24.34
CA GLU A 110 -7.46 18.80 -23.00
C GLU A 110 -8.37 17.64 -22.65
N MET A 111 -7.79 16.45 -22.51
CA MET A 111 -8.51 15.29 -21.99
C MET A 111 -9.19 15.66 -20.67
N PRO A 112 -10.48 15.35 -20.46
CA PRO A 112 -11.13 15.57 -19.18
C PRO A 112 -10.31 14.88 -18.08
N LYS A 113 -9.56 15.70 -17.32
CA LYS A 113 -8.82 15.24 -16.15
C LYS A 113 -9.83 14.53 -15.26
N THR A 114 -9.49 13.34 -14.76
CA THR A 114 -10.30 12.64 -13.77
C THR A 114 -10.45 13.54 -12.54
N LYS A 115 -11.49 14.40 -12.52
CA LYS A 115 -11.73 15.41 -11.47
C LYS A 115 -11.64 14.80 -10.08
N GLN A 116 -12.17 13.58 -9.95
CA GLN A 116 -12.11 12.77 -8.74
C GLN A 116 -10.71 12.57 -8.16
N ARG A 117 -9.67 12.40 -8.97
CA ARG A 117 -8.30 12.17 -8.45
C ARG A 117 -7.69 13.45 -7.91
N ASN A 118 -7.84 14.56 -8.64
CA ASN A 118 -7.28 15.84 -8.23
C ASN A 118 -8.02 16.43 -7.02
N GLU A 119 -9.35 16.28 -6.95
CA GLU A 119 -10.14 16.68 -5.79
C GLU A 119 -9.76 15.88 -4.53
N ARG A 120 -9.59 14.56 -4.65
CA ARG A 120 -9.15 13.71 -3.53
C ARG A 120 -7.78 14.11 -3.00
N LEU A 121 -6.82 14.41 -3.88
CA LEU A 121 -5.49 14.84 -3.47
C LEU A 121 -5.49 16.22 -2.82
N ALA A 122 -6.28 17.17 -3.34
CA ALA A 122 -6.43 18.48 -2.71
C ALA A 122 -7.02 18.37 -1.30
N SER A 123 -8.04 17.52 -1.10
CA SER A 123 -8.61 17.25 0.22
C SER A 123 -7.60 16.61 1.18
N VAL A 124 -6.80 15.65 0.70
CA VAL A 124 -5.75 15.02 1.50
C VAL A 124 -4.66 16.01 1.89
N ASN A 125 -4.20 16.86 0.96
CA ASN A 125 -3.21 17.87 1.24
C ASN A 125 -3.68 18.85 2.34
N ASN A 126 -4.95 19.28 2.25
CA ASN A 126 -5.56 20.13 3.26
C ASN A 126 -5.66 19.41 4.62
N ALA A 127 -6.08 18.13 4.63
CA ALA A 127 -6.14 17.34 5.86
C ALA A 127 -4.77 17.22 6.53
N VAL A 128 -3.71 16.91 5.77
CA VAL A 128 -2.34 16.84 6.29
C VAL A 128 -1.91 18.21 6.83
N LYS A 129 -2.20 19.30 6.12
CA LYS A 129 -1.87 20.67 6.55
C LYS A 129 -2.54 21.07 7.87
N ILE A 130 -3.77 20.60 8.11
CA ILE A 130 -4.52 20.87 9.35
C ILE A 130 -4.05 19.95 10.48
N LEU A 131 -3.87 18.66 10.21
CA LEU A 131 -3.56 17.66 11.23
C LEU A 131 -2.11 17.76 11.72
N THR A 132 -1.15 18.09 10.87
CA THR A 132 0.27 18.19 11.25
C THR A 132 0.51 19.12 12.45
N PRO A 133 0.03 20.39 12.47
CA PRO A 133 0.19 21.25 13.63
C PRO A 133 -0.59 20.76 14.86
N MET A 134 -1.76 20.15 14.69
CA MET A 134 -2.54 19.58 15.81
C MET A 134 -1.82 18.41 16.47
N LEU A 135 -1.27 17.49 15.68
CA LEU A 135 -0.48 16.37 16.17
C LEU A 135 0.79 16.85 16.88
N LYS A 136 1.44 17.89 16.36
CA LYS A 136 2.60 18.52 17.01
C LYS A 136 2.21 19.16 18.35
N ALA A 137 1.09 19.88 18.40
CA ALA A 137 0.58 20.49 19.63
C ALA A 137 0.15 19.44 20.67
N ALA A 138 -0.33 18.27 20.23
CA ALA A 138 -0.63 17.12 21.08
C ALA A 138 0.62 16.33 21.54
N GLY A 139 1.83 16.78 21.18
CA GLY A 139 3.08 16.13 21.57
C GLY A 139 3.40 14.84 20.80
N CYS A 140 2.69 14.54 19.70
CA CYS A 140 3.00 13.36 18.89
C CYS A 140 4.37 13.49 18.21
N ASN A 141 5.18 12.44 18.31
CA ASN A 141 6.50 12.40 17.67
C ASN A 141 6.41 12.48 16.12
N SER A 142 7.53 12.81 15.48
CA SER A 142 7.59 12.98 14.02
C SER A 142 7.24 11.70 13.23
N LYS A 143 7.50 10.51 13.79
CA LYS A 143 7.14 9.23 13.17
C LYS A 143 5.63 9.03 13.09
N ILE A 144 4.87 9.38 14.14
CA ILE A 144 3.41 9.34 14.16
C ILE A 144 2.82 10.32 13.14
N GLN A 145 3.40 11.51 13.02
CA GLN A 145 2.98 12.50 12.03
C GLN A 145 3.18 11.97 10.59
N LEU A 146 4.34 11.34 10.33
CA LEU A 146 4.66 10.74 9.04
C LEU A 146 3.77 9.52 8.72
N LEU A 147 3.48 8.66 9.69
CA LEU A 147 2.55 7.52 9.52
C LEU A 147 1.14 8.00 9.17
N THR A 148 0.67 9.05 9.86
CA THR A 148 -0.64 9.65 9.60
C THR A 148 -0.70 10.21 8.18
N ALA A 149 0.32 10.97 7.77
CA ALA A 149 0.42 11.48 6.40
C ALA A 149 0.44 10.32 5.38
N LYS A 150 1.28 9.30 5.60
CA LYS A 150 1.36 8.10 4.76
C LYS A 150 -0.01 7.45 4.55
N SER A 151 -0.73 7.17 5.63
CA SER A 151 -2.06 6.57 5.57
C SER A 151 -3.08 7.43 4.78
N LEU A 152 -3.02 8.76 4.92
CA LEU A 152 -3.92 9.66 4.21
C LEU A 152 -3.65 9.68 2.69
N TYR A 153 -2.37 9.69 2.27
CA TYR A 153 -2.00 9.64 0.85
C TYR A 153 -2.29 8.27 0.22
N GLU A 154 -2.04 7.17 0.94
CA GLU A 154 -2.36 5.82 0.49
C GLU A 154 -3.86 5.64 0.21
N LYS A 155 -4.72 6.19 1.09
CA LYS A 155 -6.19 6.20 0.89
C LYS A 155 -6.63 6.97 -0.36
N ALA A 156 -5.82 7.93 -0.83
CA ALA A 156 -6.04 8.64 -2.09
C ALA A 156 -5.40 7.94 -3.31
N GLY A 157 -4.83 6.73 -3.12
CA GLY A 157 -4.16 5.99 -4.18
C GLY A 157 -2.77 6.52 -4.53
N VAL A 158 -2.14 7.26 -3.63
CA VAL A 158 -0.75 7.72 -3.76
C VAL A 158 0.13 6.94 -2.82
N ASN A 159 1.04 6.15 -3.39
CA ASN A 159 2.04 5.44 -2.62
C ASN A 159 3.20 6.40 -2.30
N LEU A 160 3.49 6.59 -1.01
CA LEU A 160 4.67 7.32 -0.56
C LEU A 160 5.79 6.32 -0.26
N PRO A 161 6.93 6.35 -0.99
CA PRO A 161 8.04 5.43 -0.79
C PRO A 161 8.88 5.81 0.44
N ILE A 162 8.22 5.96 1.58
CA ILE A 162 8.85 6.23 2.87
C ILE A 162 8.77 4.97 3.75
N THR A 163 9.94 4.54 4.20
CA THR A 163 10.08 3.50 5.22
C THR A 163 10.19 4.17 6.57
N ILE A 164 9.21 3.92 7.44
CA ILE A 164 9.22 4.40 8.82
C ILE A 164 9.57 3.18 9.67
N GLU A 165 10.81 3.12 10.13
CA GLU A 165 11.20 2.12 11.12
C GLU A 165 10.45 2.42 12.40
N ALA A 166 9.59 1.49 12.83
CA ALA A 166 8.88 1.60 14.10
C ALA A 166 9.90 1.86 15.21
N ASP A 167 9.61 2.81 16.10
CA ASP A 167 10.30 2.83 17.39
C ASP A 167 10.14 1.45 18.04
N GLN A 168 11.19 1.01 18.74
CA GLN A 168 11.27 -0.19 19.56
C GLN A 168 9.89 -0.63 20.10
N GLN A 169 9.52 -1.89 19.90
CA GLN A 169 8.17 -2.37 20.21
C GLN A 169 7.93 -2.36 21.73
N TYR A 170 7.23 -1.35 22.24
CA TYR A 170 6.86 -1.29 23.65
C TYR A 170 5.71 -2.26 23.98
N VAL A 171 5.85 -3.02 25.07
CA VAL A 171 4.93 -4.07 25.54
C VAL A 171 4.31 -3.70 26.90
N ASP A 172 3.13 -4.25 27.21
CA ASP A 172 2.48 -4.06 28.51
C ASP A 172 2.98 -5.08 29.57
N THR A 173 2.64 -4.83 30.85
CA THR A 173 3.04 -5.71 31.95
C THR A 173 2.42 -7.11 31.88
N VAL A 174 1.30 -7.28 31.16
CA VAL A 174 0.67 -8.59 30.94
C VAL A 174 1.52 -9.42 29.99
N HIS A 175 2.02 -8.81 28.91
CA HIS A 175 2.93 -9.43 27.97
C HIS A 175 4.26 -9.78 28.65
N ILE A 176 4.81 -8.87 29.46
CA ILE A 176 6.03 -9.13 30.24
C ILE A 176 5.79 -10.31 31.19
N ALA A 177 4.67 -10.37 31.90
CA ALA A 177 4.35 -11.47 32.81
C ALA A 177 4.29 -12.82 32.09
N ARG A 178 3.68 -12.89 30.90
CA ARG A 178 3.67 -14.12 30.07
C ARG A 178 5.08 -14.52 29.66
N GLN A 179 5.85 -13.58 29.12
CA GLN A 179 7.21 -13.86 28.65
C GLN A 179 8.17 -14.22 29.79
N ALA A 180 8.00 -13.62 30.97
CA ALA A 180 8.68 -13.96 32.22
C ALA A 180 8.12 -15.21 32.90
N ARG A 181 7.05 -15.80 32.36
CA ARG A 181 6.34 -16.98 32.88
C ARG A 181 5.81 -16.82 34.31
N LEU A 182 5.49 -15.59 34.72
CA LEU A 182 4.97 -15.25 36.04
C LEU A 182 3.45 -15.20 36.03
N TYR A 183 2.82 -16.03 36.87
CA TYR A 183 1.37 -16.13 36.98
C TYR A 183 0.91 -16.05 38.43
N PHE A 184 -0.27 -15.48 38.67
CA PHE A 184 -0.86 -15.47 40.01
C PHE A 184 -1.26 -16.90 40.40
N GLN A 185 -0.87 -17.33 41.60
CA GLN A 185 -1.16 -18.68 42.10
C GLN A 185 -2.67 -18.97 42.17
N SER A 186 -3.47 -17.98 42.58
CA SER A 186 -4.91 -18.15 42.83
C SER A 186 -5.76 -18.23 41.55
N SER A 187 -5.44 -17.41 40.56
CA SER A 187 -6.26 -17.26 39.34
C SER A 187 -5.65 -17.89 38.09
N GLY A 188 -4.36 -18.22 38.13
CA GLY A 188 -3.62 -18.70 36.96
C GLY A 188 -3.45 -17.67 35.84
N LYS A 189 -3.86 -16.42 36.05
CA LYS A 189 -3.68 -15.32 35.09
C LYS A 189 -2.26 -14.76 35.14
N PRO A 190 -1.76 -14.12 34.06
CA PRO A 190 -0.45 -13.46 34.07
C PRO A 190 -0.36 -12.48 35.24
N ALA A 191 0.76 -12.52 35.97
CA ALA A 191 0.98 -11.74 37.19
C ALA A 191 1.36 -10.28 36.92
N ASP A 192 0.58 -9.57 36.12
CA ASP A 192 0.84 -8.20 35.65
C ASP A 192 1.12 -7.20 36.78
N LYS A 193 0.34 -7.26 37.88
CA LYS A 193 0.55 -6.37 39.05
C LYS A 193 1.83 -6.68 39.81
N ALA A 194 2.19 -7.96 39.89
CA ALA A 194 3.42 -8.38 40.55
C ALA A 194 4.64 -8.00 39.70
N VAL A 195 4.54 -8.14 38.39
CA VAL A 195 5.55 -7.63 37.44
C VAL A 195 5.71 -6.12 37.54
N ASN A 196 4.60 -5.37 37.66
CA ASN A 196 4.67 -3.91 37.86
C ASN A 196 5.45 -3.55 39.14
N GLU A 197 5.28 -4.32 40.21
CA GLU A 197 6.01 -4.12 41.45
C GLU A 197 7.49 -4.52 41.36
N ILE A 198 7.84 -5.54 40.57
CA ILE A 198 9.23 -5.84 40.22
C ILE A 198 9.84 -4.67 39.46
N ILE A 199 9.14 -4.17 38.44
CA ILE A 199 9.59 -3.05 37.60
C ILE A 199 9.89 -1.81 38.46
N ARG A 200 9.10 -1.51 39.49
CA ARG A 200 9.36 -0.39 40.42
C ARG A 200 10.66 -0.53 41.23
N ARG A 201 11.20 -1.75 41.35
CA ARG A 201 12.48 -2.03 42.01
C ARG A 201 13.65 -2.08 41.04
N LEU A 202 13.36 -2.07 39.74
CA LEU A 202 14.37 -1.94 38.70
C LEU A 202 14.73 -0.46 38.53
N ASP A 203 16.01 -0.19 38.35
CA ASP A 203 16.47 1.12 37.91
C ASP A 203 16.36 1.18 36.37
N LEU A 204 15.23 1.68 35.89
CA LEU A 204 14.95 1.83 34.46
C LEU A 204 15.31 3.24 33.99
N SER A 205 16.07 3.33 32.90
CA SER A 205 16.28 4.60 32.21
C SER A 205 15.01 5.07 31.49
N GLU A 206 14.86 6.39 31.31
CA GLU A 206 13.63 7.00 30.77
C GLU A 206 13.29 6.58 29.33
N ASP A 207 14.25 6.04 28.57
CA ASP A 207 14.06 5.50 27.22
C ASP A 207 13.47 4.08 27.20
N MET A 208 13.51 3.36 28.33
CA MET A 208 13.01 1.98 28.45
C MET A 208 11.50 1.88 28.67
N TYR A 209 10.79 3.01 28.75
CA TYR A 209 9.33 3.02 28.82
C TYR A 209 8.73 4.20 28.06
N THR A 210 7.46 4.08 27.71
CA THR A 210 6.69 5.14 27.07
C THR A 210 5.31 5.23 27.69
N GLU A 211 4.75 6.43 27.73
CA GLU A 211 3.40 6.69 28.21
C GLU A 211 2.46 6.86 27.01
N THR A 212 1.49 5.95 26.90
CA THR A 212 0.50 5.96 25.82
C THR A 212 -0.88 6.22 26.37
N TRP A 213 -1.66 7.06 25.67
CA TRP A 213 -3.07 7.25 25.98
C TRP A 213 -3.90 6.09 25.43
N GLU A 214 -4.66 5.40 26.29
CA GLU A 214 -5.50 4.27 25.88
C GLU A 214 -6.95 4.43 26.34
N SER A 215 -7.87 3.85 25.56
CA SER A 215 -9.30 3.78 25.89
C SER A 215 -9.73 2.31 25.93
N LYS A 216 -10.31 1.89 27.05
CA LYS A 216 -10.83 0.53 27.26
C LYS A 216 -12.24 0.59 27.85
N GLY A 217 -13.25 0.49 26.98
CA GLY A 217 -14.65 0.63 27.35
C GLY A 217 -14.97 2.06 27.79
N LYS A 218 -15.40 2.23 29.06
CA LYS A 218 -15.66 3.55 29.65
C LYS A 218 -14.42 4.20 30.29
N TRP A 219 -13.31 3.46 30.42
CA TRP A 219 -12.08 3.96 31.02
C TRP A 219 -11.15 4.56 29.96
N GLN A 220 -10.59 5.73 30.25
CA GLN A 220 -9.56 6.38 29.45
C GLN A 220 -8.47 6.89 30.37
N GLY A 221 -7.21 6.75 29.97
CA GLY A 221 -6.09 7.27 30.74
C GLY A 221 -4.73 6.89 30.17
N THR A 222 -3.70 7.39 30.83
CA THR A 222 -2.31 7.10 30.49
C THR A 222 -1.89 5.73 31.00
N VAL A 223 -1.33 4.91 30.11
CA VAL A 223 -0.77 3.59 30.40
C VAL A 223 0.71 3.60 30.05
N ARG A 224 1.55 3.11 30.96
CA ARG A 224 2.98 2.87 30.69
C ARG A 224 3.19 1.55 29.95
N LYS A 225 3.98 1.59 28.88
CA LYS A 225 4.49 0.44 28.16
C LYS A 225 6.00 0.42 28.22
N TYR A 226 6.60 -0.75 28.09
CA TYR A 226 8.01 -0.97 28.38
C TYR A 226 8.73 -1.58 27.19
N ALA A 227 9.99 -1.24 27.03
CA ALA A 227 10.83 -1.81 25.99
C ALA A 227 11.02 -3.34 26.22
N PRO A 228 11.24 -4.15 25.17
CA PRO A 228 11.38 -5.60 25.30
C PRO A 228 12.48 -6.06 26.28
N GLU A 229 13.52 -5.26 26.45
CA GLU A 229 14.66 -5.47 27.35
C GLU A 229 14.21 -5.58 28.82
N VAL A 230 13.11 -4.88 29.18
CA VAL A 230 12.54 -4.95 30.53
C VAL A 230 12.09 -6.38 30.86
N ILE A 231 11.72 -7.20 29.87
CA ILE A 231 11.39 -8.62 30.08
C ILE A 231 12.60 -9.36 30.66
N SER A 232 13.78 -9.15 30.07
CA SER A 232 15.02 -9.77 30.53
C SER A 232 15.39 -9.27 31.92
N MET A 233 15.22 -7.97 32.20
CA MET A 233 15.49 -7.40 33.53
C MET A 233 14.56 -7.99 34.61
N VAL A 234 13.27 -8.16 34.30
CA VAL A 234 12.31 -8.79 35.22
C VAL A 234 12.68 -10.25 35.50
N LYS A 235 13.08 -11.01 34.46
CA LYS A 235 13.56 -12.38 34.62
C LYS A 235 14.82 -12.44 35.50
N GLN A 236 15.77 -11.55 35.24
CA GLN A 236 17.04 -11.47 35.98
C GLN A 236 16.78 -11.15 37.45
N TRP A 237 15.98 -10.11 37.73
CA TRP A 237 15.61 -9.76 39.10
C TRP A 237 14.94 -10.93 39.84
N TYR A 238 14.05 -11.65 39.16
CA TYR A 238 13.35 -12.77 39.77
C TYR A 238 14.31 -13.94 40.09
N ALA A 239 15.29 -14.20 39.24
CA ALA A 239 16.35 -15.19 39.49
C ALA A 239 17.30 -14.75 40.62
N ASP A 240 17.75 -13.50 40.61
CA ASP A 240 18.66 -12.94 41.62
C ASP A 240 18.04 -12.93 43.02
N ASN A 241 16.71 -12.83 43.11
CA ASN A 241 15.96 -12.88 44.37
C ASN A 241 15.50 -14.31 44.74
N GLY A 242 16.00 -15.34 44.07
CA GLY A 242 15.76 -16.75 44.43
C GLY A 242 14.35 -17.24 44.10
N TYR A 243 13.73 -16.74 43.03
CA TYR A 243 12.39 -17.13 42.56
C TYR A 243 11.31 -17.01 43.67
N PRO A 244 11.09 -15.80 44.23
CA PRO A 244 10.21 -15.62 45.36
C PRO A 244 8.76 -15.94 45.01
N ARG A 245 8.09 -16.77 45.82
CA ARG A 245 6.66 -17.09 45.66
C ARG A 245 5.74 -15.93 46.09
N GLU A 246 6.29 -14.97 46.83
CA GLU A 246 5.57 -13.81 47.34
C GLU A 246 6.28 -12.52 46.95
N ILE A 247 5.55 -11.61 46.32
CA ILE A 247 6.04 -10.28 45.96
C ILE A 247 5.25 -9.26 46.80
N SER A 248 5.92 -8.67 47.78
CA SER A 248 5.34 -7.62 48.62
C SER A 248 5.02 -6.36 47.81
N TYR A 249 3.99 -5.61 48.18
CA TYR A 249 3.67 -4.29 47.63
C TYR A 249 3.03 -3.43 48.71
N THR A 250 3.17 -2.11 48.59
CA THR A 250 2.57 -1.15 49.53
C THR A 250 1.31 -0.55 48.91
N GLN A 251 0.19 -0.63 49.62
CA GLN A 251 -1.05 0.03 49.22
C GLN A 251 -1.01 1.54 49.50
N CYS A 252 -1.93 2.29 48.91
CA CYS A 252 -2.01 3.75 49.09
C CYS A 252 -2.25 4.17 50.56
N ASP A 253 -2.76 3.25 51.38
CA ASP A 253 -2.97 3.42 52.83
C ASP A 253 -1.73 3.08 53.67
N GLY A 254 -0.60 2.75 53.03
CA GLY A 254 0.66 2.38 53.69
C GLY A 254 0.75 0.92 54.13
N GLN A 255 -0.29 0.09 53.94
CA GLN A 255 -0.26 -1.31 54.34
C GLN A 255 0.57 -2.16 53.37
N ALA A 256 1.45 -3.00 53.92
CA ALA A 256 2.19 -3.99 53.15
C ALA A 256 1.31 -5.22 52.88
N ARG A 257 1.11 -5.54 51.60
CA ARG A 257 0.42 -6.74 51.14
C ARG A 257 1.33 -7.56 50.24
N LYS A 258 0.91 -8.77 49.87
CA LYS A 258 1.71 -9.69 49.06
C LYS A 258 0.90 -10.24 47.88
N TYR A 259 1.52 -10.27 46.71
CA TYR A 259 1.07 -11.06 45.57
C TYR A 259 1.68 -12.45 45.64
N HIS A 260 0.86 -13.48 45.50
CA HIS A 260 1.32 -14.87 45.44
C HIS A 260 1.47 -15.28 43.98
N VAL A 261 2.69 -15.65 43.59
CA VAL A 261 3.06 -15.93 42.20
C VAL A 261 3.73 -17.28 42.05
N ILE A 262 3.59 -17.86 40.86
CA ILE A 262 4.22 -19.11 40.45
C ILE A 262 4.86 -18.94 39.07
N VAL A 263 5.94 -19.67 38.82
CA VAL A 263 6.53 -19.82 37.49
C VAL A 263 5.91 -21.04 36.82
N ARG A 264 5.53 -20.92 35.54
CA ARG A 264 5.02 -22.05 34.74
C ARG A 264 6.02 -22.44 33.65
N ASP A 265 6.21 -23.73 33.42
CA ASP A 265 7.16 -24.24 32.43
C ASP A 265 6.62 -24.23 30.98
N SER A 266 5.31 -24.01 30.78
CA SER A 266 4.68 -23.93 29.45
C SER A 266 3.52 -22.92 29.40
N ASP A 267 3.34 -22.30 28.22
CA ASP A 267 2.14 -21.55 27.89
C ASP A 267 0.98 -22.53 27.78
N VAL A 268 0.14 -22.60 28.81
CA VAL A 268 -1.10 -23.38 28.74
C VAL A 268 -2.02 -22.70 27.73
N ALA A 269 -2.35 -23.46 26.68
CA ALA A 269 -3.27 -23.13 25.59
C ALA A 269 -4.65 -22.66 26.07
#